data_AF-M5IQG6-F1
#
_entry.id   AF-M5IQG6-F1
#
_cell.length_a   1.000
_cell.length_b   1.000
_cell.length_c   1.000
_cell.angle_alpha   90.00
_cell.angle_beta   90.00
_cell.angle_gamma   90.00
#
_symmetry.space_group_name_H-M   'P 1'
#
loop_
_entity.id
_entity.type
_entity.pdbx_description
1 polymer ?
#
loop_
_entity_poly.entity_id
_entity_poly.type
_entity_poly.pdbx_seq_one_letter_code
_entity_poly.pdbx_strand_id
1 'polypeptide(L)' 'MILSMKNKYIVRSRISQKKFREILKYFAEDIEATKIANLTGISRISINKILKNIRILMASECEKISKFSGEISKPA' A
#
# COMPACT_ATOMS: atom_id res chain seq x y z
N MET A 1 -29.28 5.14 5.15
CA MET A 1 -28.17 5.16 6.12
C MET A 1 -26.89 4.75 5.41
N ILE A 2 -26.03 5.71 5.05
CA ILE A 2 -24.71 5.40 4.49
C ILE A 2 -23.86 4.94 5.68
N LEU A 3 -23.55 3.65 5.77
CA LEU A 3 -22.61 3.14 6.75
C LEU A 3 -21.33 3.96 6.63
N SER A 4 -21.01 4.71 7.70
CA SER A 4 -19.74 5.40 7.88
C SER A 4 -18.60 4.48 7.41
N MET A 5 -17.74 4.98 6.53
CA MET A 5 -16.63 4.20 6.00
C MET A 5 -15.75 3.73 7.16
N LYS A 6 -15.87 2.45 7.53
CA LYS A 6 -15.14 1.82 8.64
C LYS A 6 -13.61 1.86 8.48
N ASN A 7 -13.11 2.21 7.30
CA ASN A 7 -11.69 2.33 6.99
C ASN A 7 -11.46 3.49 6.01
N LYS A 8 -10.77 4.55 6.46
CA LYS A 8 -10.43 5.72 5.63
C LYS A 8 -9.38 5.46 4.54
N TYR A 9 -8.63 4.36 4.64
CA TYR A 9 -7.52 4.04 3.75
C TYR A 9 -7.91 3.11 2.60
N ILE A 10 -8.88 2.22 2.82
CA ILE A 10 -9.38 1.29 1.80
C ILE A 10 -10.90 1.27 1.85
N VAL A 11 -11.51 1.68 0.74
CA VAL A 11 -12.96 1.72 0.54
C VAL A 11 -13.50 0.31 0.24
N ARG A 12 -14.69 0.00 0.77
CA ARG A 12 -15.42 -1.28 0.54
C ARG A 12 -14.64 -2.56 0.89
N SER A 13 -13.66 -2.46 1.78
CA SER A 13 -12.91 -3.62 2.26
C SER A 13 -13.52 -4.19 3.55
N ARG A 14 -13.40 -5.51 3.73
CA ARG A 14 -13.70 -6.20 5.00
C ARG A 14 -12.56 -6.07 6.04
N ILE A 15 -11.51 -5.30 5.72
CA ILE A 15 -10.37 -5.05 6.59
C ILE A 15 -10.65 -3.81 7.44
N SER A 16 -10.63 -4.00 8.76
CA SER A 16 -10.77 -2.89 9.72
C SER A 16 -9.59 -1.91 9.60
N GLN A 17 -9.82 -0.65 9.96
CA GLN A 17 -8.74 0.34 9.97
C GLN A 17 -7.55 -0.08 10.84
N LYS A 18 -7.79 -0.73 11.99
CA LYS A 18 -6.73 -1.24 12.87
C LYS A 18 -5.84 -2.25 12.12
N LYS A 19 -6.43 -3.27 11.47
CA LYS A 19 -5.67 -4.25 10.67
C LYS A 19 -4.93 -3.60 9.51
N PHE A 20 -5.52 -2.61 8.86
CA PHE A 20 -4.83 -1.90 7.78
C PHE A 20 -3.58 -1.15 8.30
N ARG A 21 -3.68 -0.46 9.45
CA ARG A 21 -2.52 0.21 10.06
C ARG A 21 -1.42 -0.78 10.47
N GLU A 22 -1.82 -1.97 10.92
CA GLU A 22 -0.89 -3.04 11.23
C GLU A 22 -0.14 -3.55 9.99
N ILE A 23 -0.85 -3.77 8.86
CA ILE A 23 -0.22 -4.07 7.56
C ILE A 23 0.76 -2.96 7.17
N LEU A 24 0.38 -1.69 7.35
CA LEU A 24 1.24 -0.54 7.02
C LEU A 24 2.52 -0.53 7.86
N LYS A 25 2.41 -0.84 9.16
CA LYS A 25 3.56 -0.98 10.07
C LYS A 25 4.50 -2.08 9.58
N TYR A 26 3.98 -3.26 9.29
CA TYR A 26 4.79 -4.38 8.80
C TYR A 26 5.43 -4.10 7.44
N PHE A 27 4.75 -3.37 6.56
CA PHE A 27 5.34 -2.91 5.29
C PHE A 27 6.51 -1.95 5.52
N ALA A 28 6.41 -1.03 6.48
CA ALA A 28 7.48 -0.11 6.82
C ALA A 28 8.68 -0.82 7.50
N GLU A 29 8.45 -1.94 8.18
CA GLU A 29 9.48 -2.83 8.74
C GLU A 29 10.06 -3.82 7.70
N ASP A 30 9.71 -3.66 6.42
CA ASP A 30 10.14 -4.51 5.29
C ASP A 30 9.83 -6.00 5.48
N ILE A 31 8.71 -6.31 6.11
CA ILE A 31 8.27 -7.69 6.33
C ILE A 31 7.68 -8.27 5.04
N GLU A 32 8.05 -9.50 4.73
CA GLU A 32 7.53 -10.24 3.57
C GLU A 32 6.01 -10.43 3.61
N ALA A 33 5.37 -10.37 2.45
CA ALA A 33 3.92 -10.51 2.30
C ALA A 33 3.35 -11.82 2.89
N THR A 34 4.10 -12.92 2.81
CA THR A 34 3.71 -14.21 3.40
C THR A 34 3.65 -14.13 4.92
N LYS A 35 4.64 -13.50 5.55
CA LYS A 35 4.68 -13.30 7.01
C LYS A 35 3.55 -12.37 7.47
N ILE A 36 3.30 -11.29 6.74
CA ILE A 36 2.19 -10.36 7.01
C ILE A 36 0.84 -11.08 6.91
N ALA A 37 0.64 -11.93 5.89
CA ALA A 37 -0.59 -12.71 5.73
C ALA A 37 -0.85 -13.61 6.94
N ASN A 38 0.19 -14.29 7.44
CA ASN A 38 0.11 -15.15 8.61
C ASN A 38 -0.19 -14.35 9.89
N LEU A 39 0.50 -13.23 10.11
CA LEU A 39 0.33 -12.38 11.31
C LEU A 39 -1.06 -11.71 11.36
N THR A 40 -1.56 -11.26 10.21
CA THR A 40 -2.83 -10.51 10.13
C THR A 40 -4.04 -11.40 9.88
N GLY A 41 -3.85 -12.67 9.55
CA GLY A 41 -4.93 -13.61 9.17
C GLY A 41 -5.67 -13.17 7.90
N ILE A 42 -4.99 -12.47 6.99
CA ILE A 42 -5.55 -11.99 5.71
C ILE A 42 -4.89 -12.79 4.59
N SER A 43 -5.64 -13.11 3.53
CA SER A 43 -5.08 -13.87 2.41
C SER A 43 -3.86 -13.18 1.79
N ARG A 44 -2.83 -13.96 1.47
CA ARG A 44 -1.60 -13.48 0.81
C ARG A 44 -1.90 -12.68 -0.46
N ILE A 45 -2.94 -13.06 -1.21
CA ILE A 45 -3.41 -12.36 -2.41
C ILE A 45 -3.86 -10.93 -2.06
N SER A 46 -4.65 -10.78 -0.99
CA SER A 46 -5.11 -9.47 -0.53
C SER A 46 -3.96 -8.61 -0.01
N ILE A 47 -3.03 -9.20 0.77
CA ILE A 47 -1.83 -8.50 1.22
C ILE A 47 -1.01 -8.01 0.04
N ASN A 48 -0.71 -8.87 -0.94
CA ASN A 48 0.03 -8.48 -2.14
C ASN A 48 -0.64 -7.33 -2.89
N LYS A 49 -1.98 -7.36 -3.03
CA LYS A 49 -2.74 -6.26 -3.65
C LYS A 49 -2.57 -4.95 -2.87
N ILE A 50 -2.63 -5.01 -1.54
CA ILE A 50 -2.45 -3.83 -0.68
C ILE A 50 -1.02 -3.28 -0.82
N LEU A 51 0.00 -4.13 -0.67
CA LEU A 51 1.40 -3.70 -0.75
C LEU A 51 1.75 -3.13 -2.13
N LYS A 52 1.22 -3.72 -3.21
CA LYS A 52 1.38 -3.18 -4.57
C LYS A 52 0.81 -1.76 -4.67
N ASN A 53 -0.40 -1.53 -4.16
CA ASN A 53 -1.02 -0.20 -4.19
C ASN A 53 -0.25 0.82 -3.36
N ILE A 54 0.29 0.42 -2.20
CA ILE A 54 1.16 1.29 -1.39
C ILE A 54 2.39 1.70 -2.19
N ARG A 55 3.07 0.76 -2.86
CA ARG A 55 4.25 1.07 -3.70
C ARG A 55 3.92 2.00 -4.86
N ILE A 56 2.79 1.80 -5.53
CA ILE A 56 2.33 2.70 -6.61
C ILE A 56 2.10 4.11 -6.08
N LEU A 57 1.44 4.25 -4.92
CA LEU A 57 1.24 5.55 -4.29
C LEU A 57 2.57 6.22 -3.95
N MET A 58 3.50 5.49 -3.34
CA MET A 58 4.85 6.01 -3.03
C MET A 58 5.57 6.48 -4.30
N ALA A 59 5.57 5.68 -5.37
CA ALA A 59 6.17 6.06 -6.64
C ALA A 59 5.54 7.34 -7.20
N SER A 60 4.21 7.45 -7.19
CA SER A 60 3.51 8.64 -7.68
C SER A 60 3.81 9.90 -6.85
N GLU A 61 4.01 9.77 -5.54
CA GLU A 61 4.40 10.90 -4.69
C GLU A 61 5.88 11.27 -4.92
N CYS A 62 6.76 10.29 -5.12
CA CYS A 62 8.15 10.54 -5.50
C CYS A 62 8.25 11.27 -6.85
N GLU A 63 7.43 10.90 -7.84
CA GLU A 63 7.36 11.58 -9.15
C GLU A 63 6.94 13.04 -9.01
N LYS A 64 5.99 13.36 -8.12
CA LYS A 64 5.57 14.75 -7.85
C LYS A 64 6.67 15.57 -7.15
N ILE A 65 7.43 14.95 -6.25
CA ILE A 65 8.52 15.61 -5.50
C ILE A 65 9.76 15.77 -6.38
N SER A 66 9.96 14.86 -7.35
CA SER A 66 11.07 14.91 -8.29
C SER A 66 11.01 16.20 -9.09
N LYS A 67 11.93 17.14 -8.79
CA LYS A 67 12.09 18.40 -9.52
C LYS A 67 12.56 18.21 -10.97
N PHE A 68 12.83 16.98 -11.38
CA PHE A 68 13.34 16.65 -12.71
C PHE A 68 12.20 16.09 -13.56
N SER A 69 11.65 16.92 -14.46
CA SER A 69 10.64 16.54 -15.44
C SER A 69 11.24 16.26 -16.83
N GLY A 70 12.55 16.00 -16.91
CA GLY A 70 13.25 15.76 -18.17
C GLY A 70 13.33 14.28 -18.52
N GLU A 71 12.97 13.93 -19.75
CA GLU A 71 13.35 12.65 -20.34
C GLU A 71 14.88 12.55 -20.36
N ILE A 72 15.44 11.52 -19.72
CA ILE A 72 16.85 11.20 -19.90
C ILE A 72 16.97 10.54 -21.27
N SER A 73 17.31 11.32 -22.30
CA SER A 73 17.72 10.77 -23.59
C SER A 73 18.89 9.83 -23.35
N LYS A 74 18.76 8.56 -23.74
CA LYS A 74 19.88 7.61 -23.69
C LYS A 74 21.05 8.20 -24.49
N PRO A 75 22.28 8.23 -23.95
CA PRO A 75 23.44 8.58 -24.75
C PRO A 75 23.61 7.54 -25.86
N ALA A 76 23.92 8.05 -27.06
CA ALA A 76 24.16 7.27 -28.27
C ALA A 76 25.39 6.34 -28.14
#